data_AF-A0A5E4QFQ6-F1
#
_entry.id   AF-A0A5E4QFQ6-F1
#
_cell.length_a   1.000
_cell.length_b   1.000
_cell.length_c   1.000
_cell.angle_alpha   90.00
_cell.angle_beta   90.00
_cell.angle_gamma   90.00
#
_symmetry.space_group_name_H-M   'P 1'
#
loop_
_entity.id
_entity.type
_entity.pdbx_description
1 polymer ?
#
loop_
_entity_poly.entity_id
_entity_poly.type
_entity_poly.pdbx_seq_one_letter_code
_entity_poly.pdbx_strand_id
1 'polypeptide(L)'
;MASGMTVSDACKTTYEEIKKDKKHRNVVFYIRDEKQIDVETVGERNPEYDQFPEDLQKGGTGECRYGLFDFEYTHQCQGTSEASNKQKPFLMCHGAQTPPRSKRRCCILALSMR
;
A
#
# COMPACT_ATOMS: atom_id res chain seq x y z
N MET A 1 19.03 7.76 -11.39
CA MET A 1 18.67 6.68 -12.33
C MET A 1 17.21 6.33 -12.11
N ALA A 2 16.30 6.98 -12.83
CA ALA A 2 14.87 6.67 -12.79
C ALA A 2 14.67 5.34 -13.51
N SER A 3 14.38 4.25 -12.78
CA SER A 3 13.75 3.11 -13.43
C SER A 3 12.39 3.59 -13.90
N GLY A 4 12.12 3.50 -15.21
CA GLY A 4 10.86 3.93 -15.84
C GLY A 4 9.67 3.09 -15.36
N MET A 5 9.35 3.23 -14.07
CA MET A 5 8.17 2.70 -13.41
C MET A 5 7.06 3.71 -13.64
N THR A 6 6.03 3.31 -14.37
CA THR A 6 4.80 4.08 -14.56
C THR A 6 3.78 3.64 -13.52
N VAL A 7 3.07 4.60 -12.95
CA VAL A 7 1.95 4.32 -12.04
C VAL A 7 0.69 4.31 -12.89
N SER A 8 -0.07 3.21 -12.88
CA SER A 8 -1.38 3.15 -13.52
C SER A 8 -2.33 4.17 -12.89
N ASP A 9 -3.22 4.76 -13.67
CA ASP A 9 -4.17 5.75 -13.15
C ASP A 9 -5.12 5.11 -12.11
N ALA A 10 -5.38 3.81 -12.24
CA ALA A 10 -6.10 3.01 -11.25
C ALA A 10 -5.49 3.14 -9.83
N CYS A 11 -4.16 3.17 -9.70
CA CYS A 11 -3.53 3.31 -8.38
C CYS A 11 -3.83 4.67 -7.74
N LYS A 12 -3.94 5.74 -8.55
CA LYS A 12 -4.29 7.07 -8.06
C LYS A 12 -5.75 7.13 -7.66
N THR A 13 -6.65 6.58 -8.49
CA THR A 13 -8.08 6.51 -8.18
C THR A 13 -8.31 5.77 -6.87
N THR A 14 -7.74 4.58 -6.70
CA THR A 14 -7.89 3.80 -5.46
C THR A 14 -7.28 4.51 -4.25
N TYR A 15 -6.15 5.21 -4.42
CA TYR A 15 -5.56 6.02 -3.35
C TYR A 15 -6.49 7.17 -2.94
N GLU A 16 -7.13 7.84 -3.90
CA GLU A 16 -8.12 8.88 -3.61
C GLU A 16 -9.36 8.32 -2.90
N GLU A 17 -9.86 7.16 -3.31
CA GLU A 17 -10.99 6.49 -2.67
C GLU A 17 -10.69 6.09 -1.23
N ILE A 18 -9.48 5.59 -0.95
CA ILE A 18 -9.05 5.27 0.41
C ILE A 18 -8.96 6.54 1.26
N LYS A 19 -8.39 7.62 0.71
CA LYS A 19 -8.17 8.88 1.43
C LYS A 19 -9.44 9.68 1.67
N LYS A 20 -10.35 9.73 0.69
CA LYS A 20 -11.60 10.52 0.75
C LYS A 20 -12.74 9.70 1.33
N ASP A 21 -13.01 8.53 0.76
CA ASP A 21 -14.21 7.76 1.07
C ASP A 21 -14.01 6.74 2.19
N LYS A 22 -12.76 6.35 2.50
CA LYS A 22 -12.42 5.31 3.50
C LYS A 22 -13.23 4.01 3.31
N LYS A 23 -13.64 3.75 2.06
CA LYS A 23 -14.42 2.57 1.67
C LYS A 23 -13.58 1.30 1.74
N HIS A 24 -12.29 1.44 1.43
CA HIS A 24 -11.31 0.37 1.42
C HIS A 24 -10.32 0.57 2.55
N ARG A 25 -10.06 -0.50 3.32
CA ARG A 25 -9.15 -0.46 4.48
C ARG A 25 -7.73 -0.79 4.08
N ASN A 26 -7.61 -1.60 3.03
CA ASN A 26 -6.33 -1.96 2.46
C ASN A 26 -6.45 -2.10 0.93
N VAL A 27 -5.32 -2.02 0.26
CA VAL A 27 -5.20 -2.32 -1.17
C VAL A 27 -3.86 -2.97 -1.42
N VAL A 28 -3.85 -3.99 -2.27
CA VAL A 28 -2.67 -4.67 -2.75
C VAL A 28 -2.40 -4.22 -4.17
N PHE A 29 -1.23 -3.65 -4.37
CA PHE A 29 -0.68 -3.30 -5.67
C PHE A 29 0.35 -4.34 -6.09
N TYR A 30 0.40 -4.61 -7.38
CA TYR A 30 1.41 -5.45 -7.99
C TYR A 30 2.17 -4.69 -9.08
N ILE A 31 3.32 -5.25 -9.45
CA ILE A 31 4.13 -4.69 -10.52
C ILE A 31 3.91 -5.53 -11.77
N ARG A 32 3.26 -4.96 -12.78
CA ARG A 32 3.14 -5.54 -14.11
C ARG A 32 4.42 -5.26 -14.90
N ASP A 33 4.99 -6.32 -15.48
CA ASP A 33 6.15 -6.26 -16.38
C ASP A 33 7.37 -5.52 -15.82
N GLU A 34 7.52 -5.46 -14.49
CA GLU A 34 8.60 -4.73 -13.80
C GLU A 34 8.72 -3.23 -14.13
N LYS A 35 7.70 -2.68 -14.82
CA LYS A 35 7.70 -1.33 -15.41
C LYS A 35 6.43 -0.54 -15.10
N GLN A 36 5.35 -1.20 -14.69
CA GLN A 36 4.11 -0.53 -14.36
C GLN A 36 3.57 -1.03 -13.02
N ILE A 37 3.07 -0.15 -12.18
CA ILE A 37 2.33 -0.52 -10.96
C ILE A 37 0.84 -0.50 -11.27
N ASP A 38 0.16 -1.57 -10.92
CA ASP A 38 -1.28 -1.71 -11.07
C ASP A 38 -1.93 -2.25 -9.79
N VAL A 39 -3.24 -2.09 -9.70
CA VAL A 39 -4.03 -2.58 -8.56
C VAL A 39 -4.30 -4.06 -8.77
N GLU A 40 -3.95 -4.89 -7.78
CA GLU A 40 -4.23 -6.32 -7.81
C GLU A 40 -5.55 -6.63 -7.12
N THR A 41 -5.70 -6.14 -5.89
CA THR A 41 -6.87 -6.44 -5.06
C THR A 41 -7.10 -5.27 -4.13
N VAL A 42 -8.35 -4.83 -4.03
CA VAL A 42 -8.75 -3.77 -3.10
C VAL A 42 -9.53 -4.45 -1.98
N GLY A 43 -9.01 -4.40 -0.75
CA GLY A 43 -9.73 -4.94 0.39
C GLY A 43 -10.70 -3.92 0.95
N GLU A 44 -11.94 -4.34 1.08
CA GLU A 44 -13.00 -3.53 1.67
C GLU A 44 -12.77 -3.31 3.18
N ARG A 45 -13.74 -2.72 3.87
CA ARG A 45 -13.65 -2.48 5.32
C ARG A 45 -13.75 -3.75 6.17
N ASN A 46 -14.35 -4.81 5.61
CA ASN A 46 -14.75 -6.04 6.28
C ASN A 46 -14.03 -7.35 5.86
N PRO A 47 -12.96 -7.39 5.03
CA PRO A 47 -12.29 -8.66 4.79
C PRO A 47 -11.69 -9.15 6.11
N GLU A 48 -11.72 -10.46 6.29
CA GLU A 48 -11.01 -11.15 7.37
C GLU A 48 -9.55 -10.70 7.32
N TYR A 49 -9.00 -10.23 8.45
CA TYR A 49 -7.64 -9.67 8.49
C TYR A 49 -6.61 -10.66 7.92
N ASP A 50 -6.86 -11.97 8.04
CA ASP A 50 -6.04 -13.06 7.50
C ASP A 50 -5.96 -13.09 5.96
N GLN A 51 -6.99 -12.62 5.25
CA GLN A 51 -6.96 -12.59 3.78
C GLN A 51 -5.95 -11.57 3.24
N PHE A 52 -5.73 -10.47 3.95
CA PHE A 52 -4.77 -9.44 3.51
C PHE A 52 -3.32 -9.94 3.44
N PRO A 53 -2.72 -10.52 4.50
CA PRO A 53 -1.39 -11.10 4.41
C PRO A 53 -1.34 -12.31 3.48
N GLU A 54 -2.42 -13.09 3.34
CA GLU A 54 -2.49 -14.16 2.33
C GLU A 54 -2.44 -13.63 0.89
N ASP A 55 -3.22 -12.59 0.56
CA ASP A 55 -3.15 -11.92 -0.75
C ASP A 55 -1.83 -11.16 -0.93
N LEU A 56 -1.14 -10.77 0.14
CA LEU A 56 0.21 -10.22 0.06
C LEU A 56 1.26 -11.30 -0.25
N GLN A 57 1.05 -12.52 0.24
CA GLN A 57 1.95 -13.67 0.12
C GLN A 57 1.69 -14.55 -1.12
N LYS A 58 0.47 -14.51 -1.69
CA LYS A 58 0.05 -15.30 -2.87
C LYS A 58 0.96 -15.13 -4.10
N GLY A 59 1.72 -14.04 -4.20
CA GLY A 59 2.56 -13.70 -5.37
C GLY A 59 3.85 -14.51 -5.41
N GLY A 60 4.10 -15.29 -4.36
CA GLY A 60 5.25 -16.17 -4.29
C GLY A 60 6.58 -15.42 -4.15
N THR A 61 7.66 -16.19 -4.27
CA THR A 61 9.01 -15.79 -3.90
C THR A 61 9.68 -14.84 -4.91
N GLY A 62 9.09 -14.69 -6.11
CA GLY A 62 9.63 -13.92 -7.23
C GLY A 62 8.97 -12.56 -7.46
N GLU A 63 7.76 -12.34 -6.95
CA GLU A 63 6.98 -11.13 -7.22
C GLU A 63 6.90 -10.23 -5.99
N CYS A 64 7.09 -8.92 -6.20
CA CYS A 64 6.94 -7.93 -5.15
C CYS A 64 5.51 -7.38 -5.16
N ARG A 65 4.85 -7.48 -4.00
CA ARG A 65 3.54 -6.86 -3.76
C ARG A 65 3.65 -5.73 -2.77
N TYR A 66 2.84 -4.71 -2.97
CA TYR A 66 2.76 -3.55 -2.09
C TYR A 66 1.38 -3.46 -1.49
N GLY A 67 1.30 -3.60 -0.18
CA GLY A 67 0.08 -3.36 0.57
C GLY A 67 0.04 -1.91 1.00
N LEU A 68 -1.01 -1.17 0.68
CA LEU A 68 -1.30 0.09 1.32
C LEU A 68 -2.44 -0.12 2.29
N PHE A 69 -2.24 0.31 3.53
CA PHE A 69 -3.16 0.13 4.63
C PHE A 69 -3.42 1.49 5.27
N ASP A 70 -4.67 1.97 5.28
CA ASP A 70 -4.99 3.23 5.96
C ASP A 70 -5.32 2.95 7.43
N PHE A 71 -4.45 3.43 8.33
CA PHE A 71 -4.67 3.29 9.77
C PHE A 71 -5.02 4.67 10.35
N GLU A 72 -6.27 4.79 10.79
CA GLU A 72 -6.74 5.92 11.58
C GLU A 72 -6.48 5.64 13.07
N TYR A 73 -5.66 6.46 13.70
CA TYR A 73 -5.34 6.36 15.11
C TYR A 73 -5.73 7.65 15.83
N THR A 74 -6.49 7.50 16.90
CA THR A 74 -6.72 8.55 17.89
C THR A 74 -5.46 8.70 18.74
N HIS A 75 -4.63 9.69 18.42
CA HIS A 75 -3.45 9.97 19.23
C HIS A 75 -3.87 10.84 20.42
N GLN A 76 -3.93 10.25 21.61
CA GLN A 76 -3.93 11.00 22.86
C GLN A 76 -2.49 11.37 23.20
N CYS A 77 -2.15 12.65 23.08
CA CYS A 77 -0.88 13.14 23.63
C CYS A 77 -0.97 13.11 25.16
N GLN A 78 0.02 12.52 25.84
CA GLN A 78 0.13 12.62 27.29
C GLN A 78 0.25 14.11 27.66
N GLY A 79 -0.79 14.66 28.30
CA GLY A 79 -0.82 16.05 28.78
C GLY A 79 -1.99 16.91 28.30
N THR A 80 -2.81 16.45 27.34
CA THR A 80 -3.98 17.22 26.88
C THR A 80 -5.21 16.31 26.73
N SER A 81 -6.39 16.76 27.18
CA SER A 81 -7.64 15.99 27.19
C SER A 81 -8.28 15.82 25.80
N GLU A 82 -7.59 16.23 24.74
CA GLU A 82 -8.08 16.29 23.37
C GLU A 82 -7.47 15.14 22.56
N ALA A 83 -8.31 14.17 22.19
CA ALA A 83 -7.94 13.11 21.28
C ALA A 83 -7.90 13.68 19.84
N SER A 84 -6.70 13.79 19.27
CA SER A 84 -6.56 14.23 17.88
C SER A 84 -6.58 13.01 16.96
N ASN A 85 -7.59 12.94 16.08
CA ASN A 85 -7.67 11.92 15.04
C ASN A 85 -6.59 12.18 13.99
N LYS A 86 -5.63 11.26 13.88
CA LYS A 86 -4.64 11.26 12.80
C LYS A 86 -4.84 10.03 11.93
N GLN A 87 -4.89 10.28 10.62
CA GLN A 87 -4.89 9.26 9.60
C GLN A 87 -3.48 9.18 8.98
N LYS A 88 -2.90 7.98 8.93
CA LYS A 88 -1.60 7.75 8.32
C LYS A 88 -1.68 6.49 7.45
N PRO A 89 -1.57 6.63 6.12
CA PRO A 89 -1.47 5.47 5.25
C PRO A 89 -0.10 4.81 5.45
N PHE A 90 -0.12 3.50 5.67
CA PHE A 90 1.05 2.64 5.77
C PHE A 90 1.24 1.90 4.46
N LEU A 91 2.40 2.12 3.82
CA LEU A 91 2.82 1.32 2.68
C LEU A 91 3.74 0.19 3.18
N MET A 92 3.31 -1.04 2.99
CA MET A 92 4.05 -2.26 3.29
C MET A 92 4.57 -2.87 1.99
N CYS A 93 5.89 -3.10 1.88
CA CYS A 93 6.46 -3.89 0.80
C CYS A 93 6.58 -5.35 1.26
N HIS A 94 5.94 -6.29 0.57
CA HIS A 94 6.16 -7.72 0.78
C HIS A 94 7.08 -8.28 -0.30
N GLY A 95 8.14 -8.97 0.14
CA GLY A 95 9.16 -9.51 -0.75
C GLY A 95 10.31 -10.08 0.06
N ALA A 96 10.13 -11.30 0.57
CA ALA A 96 11.10 -11.96 1.44
C ALA A 96 12.41 -12.36 0.72
N GLN A 97 12.41 -12.41 -0.62
CA GLN A 97 13.55 -12.94 -1.40
C GLN A 97 13.81 -12.23 -2.74
N THR A 98 13.28 -11.02 -2.93
CA THR A 98 13.43 -10.34 -4.21
C THR A 98 14.80 -9.66 -4.38
N PRO A 99 15.37 -9.64 -5.59
CA PRO A 99 16.70 -9.08 -5.86
C PRO A 99 16.73 -7.59 -5.53
N PRO A 100 17.90 -6.98 -5.21
CA PRO A 100 18.01 -5.59 -4.76
C PRO A 100 17.39 -4.54 -5.72
N ARG A 101 17.13 -4.89 -6.98
CA ARG A 101 16.38 -4.08 -7.96
C ARG A 101 14.94 -3.82 -7.54
N SER A 102 14.22 -4.79 -6.97
CA SER A 102 12.83 -4.64 -6.55
C SER A 102 12.68 -3.68 -5.37
N LYS A 103 13.60 -3.71 -4.40
CA LYS A 103 13.64 -2.78 -3.25
C LYS A 103 13.74 -1.31 -3.69
N ARG A 104 14.57 -1.02 -4.70
CA ARG A 104 14.68 0.35 -5.26
C ARG A 104 13.37 0.83 -5.89
N ARG A 105 12.60 -0.09 -6.47
CA ARG A 105 11.28 0.23 -7.03
C ARG A 105 10.21 0.44 -5.95
N CYS A 106 10.29 -0.24 -4.80
CA CYS A 106 9.41 0.09 -3.66
C CYS A 106 9.62 1.54 -3.21
N CYS A 107 10.88 2.00 -3.16
CA CYS A 107 11.18 3.40 -2.85
C CYS A 107 10.54 4.37 -3.86
N ILE A 108 10.51 4.03 -5.15
CA ILE A 108 9.88 4.88 -6.17
C ILE A 108 8.37 4.96 -5.97
N LEU A 109 7.70 3.83 -5.70
CA LEU A 109 6.27 3.86 -5.39
C LEU A 109 5.98 4.72 -4.15
N ALA A 110 6.77 4.54 -3.08
CA ALA A 110 6.65 5.32 -1.85
C ALA A 110 6.88 6.84 -2.06
N LEU A 111 7.78 7.21 -2.97
CA LEU A 111 7.98 8.60 -3.38
C LEU A 111 6.85 9.13 -4.28
N SER A 112 6.24 8.27 -5.09
CA SER A 112 5.16 8.63 -6.02
C SER A 112 3.83 8.86 -5.31
N MET A 113 3.63 8.22 -4.16
CA MET A 113 2.40 8.29 -3.35
C MET A 113 2.50 9.31 -2.18
N ARG A 114 3.61 10.07 -2.09
CA ARG A 114 3.83 11.10 -1.06
C ARG A 114 3.20 12.44 -1.42
#